data_AF-A0A7Y4VWE6-F1
#
_entry.id   AF-A0A7Y4VWE6-F1
#
_cell.length_a   1.000
_cell.length_b   1.000
_cell.length_c   1.000
_cell.angle_alpha   90.00
_cell.angle_beta   90.00
_cell.angle_gamma   90.00
#
_symmetry.space_group_name_H-M   'P 1'
#
loop_
_entity.id
_entity.type
_entity.pdbx_description
1 polymer ?
#
loop_
_entity_poly.entity_id
_entity_poly.type
_entity_poly.pdbx_seq_one_letter_code
_entity_poly.pdbx_strand_id
1 'polypeptide(L)'
;MSSMRWVASAALLGFGASSVLASILHLPRDLFVAFYAAGVTAFVVALFRVEQIDPWVQLRRRWLGGVVGGALVGALLTRTVLAQPASAPPAGGALAWALLWNGGAYGFADGLLLNVLPVLLVYGRRPAGELRHAGHRWRWALISLGASLFVTAAYHLGFAEFRGGALLAPIIGNTIITAGYLLTGSPVAALLSHMVMHGAAVIHGMDTTVQWTRARVGVTLQPPHPYPSPRCRSNGMQQHSRSFHGFSKSTA
;
A
#
# COMPACT_ATOMS: atom_id res chain seq x y z
N MET A 1 -1.16 -9.12 -29.04
CA MET A 1 -1.01 -7.64 -29.14
C MET A 1 0.39 -7.26 -28.66
N SER A 2 0.93 -6.06 -28.96
CA SER A 2 2.23 -5.67 -28.39
C SER A 2 2.12 -5.47 -26.87
N SER A 3 3.17 -5.84 -26.11
CA SER A 3 3.18 -5.73 -24.64
C SER A 3 2.80 -4.35 -24.13
N MET A 4 3.19 -3.28 -24.85
CA MET A 4 2.91 -1.90 -24.46
C MET A 4 1.43 -1.54 -24.57
N ARG A 5 0.68 -2.16 -25.51
CA ARG A 5 -0.77 -1.96 -25.57
C ARG A 5 -1.45 -2.52 -24.33
N TRP A 6 -1.05 -3.71 -23.88
CA TRP A 6 -1.57 -4.29 -22.64
C TRP A 6 -1.21 -3.47 -21.40
N VAL A 7 0.01 -2.93 -21.32
CA VAL A 7 0.41 -2.02 -20.23
C VAL A 7 -0.43 -0.75 -20.24
N ALA A 8 -0.65 -0.14 -21.41
CA ALA A 8 -1.50 1.03 -21.55
C ALA A 8 -2.97 0.72 -21.17
N SER A 9 -3.50 -0.42 -21.59
CA SER A 9 -4.85 -0.86 -21.20
C SER A 9 -4.97 -1.11 -19.70
N ALA A 10 -3.93 -1.67 -19.05
CA ALA A 10 -3.90 -1.85 -17.60
C ALA A 10 -3.90 -0.48 -16.87
N ALA A 11 -3.12 0.48 -17.37
CA ALA A 11 -3.12 1.85 -16.84
C ALA A 11 -4.49 2.53 -17.00
N LEU A 12 -5.14 2.38 -18.16
CA LEU A 12 -6.49 2.91 -18.41
C LEU A 12 -7.54 2.24 -17.52
N LEU A 13 -7.47 0.92 -17.32
CA LEU A 13 -8.35 0.20 -16.41
C LEU A 13 -8.17 0.70 -14.97
N GLY A 14 -6.93 0.80 -14.50
CA GLY A 14 -6.62 1.29 -13.16
C GLY A 14 -7.11 2.72 -12.95
N PHE A 15 -6.71 3.64 -13.83
CA PHE A 15 -7.14 5.04 -13.78
C PHE A 15 -8.67 5.18 -13.88
N GLY A 16 -9.30 4.45 -14.81
CA GLY A 16 -10.74 4.47 -15.01
C GLY A 16 -11.49 3.97 -13.78
N ALA A 17 -11.04 2.87 -13.17
CA ALA A 17 -11.64 2.34 -11.96
C ALA A 17 -11.53 3.34 -10.80
N SER A 18 -10.34 3.87 -10.50
CA SER A 18 -10.17 4.82 -9.39
C SER A 18 -10.84 6.16 -9.64
N SER A 19 -10.77 6.72 -10.85
CA SER A 19 -11.43 8.00 -11.19
C SER A 19 -12.94 7.90 -11.20
N VAL A 20 -13.51 6.88 -11.84
CA VAL A 20 -14.96 6.77 -11.98
C VAL A 20 -15.57 6.24 -10.68
N LEU A 21 -15.11 5.10 -10.19
CA LEU A 21 -15.78 4.41 -9.08
C LEU A 21 -15.54 5.11 -7.75
N ALA A 22 -14.32 5.62 -7.49
CA ALA A 22 -14.01 6.28 -6.22
C ALA A 22 -14.19 7.79 -6.28
N SER A 23 -13.66 8.48 -7.31
CA SER A 23 -13.68 9.96 -7.32
C SER A 23 -14.97 10.58 -7.85
N ILE A 24 -15.66 9.95 -8.81
CA ILE A 24 -16.91 10.49 -9.38
C ILE A 24 -18.11 9.89 -8.65
N LEU A 25 -18.20 8.56 -8.58
CA LEU A 25 -19.34 7.85 -8.00
C LEU A 25 -19.27 7.73 -6.48
N HIS A 26 -18.11 7.98 -5.86
CA HIS A 26 -17.93 7.89 -4.41
C HIS A 26 -18.42 6.56 -3.82
N LEU A 27 -18.19 5.45 -4.52
CA LEU A 27 -18.66 4.15 -4.08
C LEU A 27 -18.08 3.81 -2.70
N PRO A 28 -18.87 3.17 -1.82
CA PRO A 28 -18.34 2.65 -0.57
C PRO A 28 -17.24 1.63 -0.88
N ARG A 29 -16.23 1.57 -0.01
CA ARG A 29 -14.99 0.81 -0.24
C ARG A 29 -15.25 -0.63 -0.68
N ASP A 30 -16.18 -1.31 -0.03
CA ASP A 30 -16.45 -2.72 -0.33
C ASP A 30 -16.96 -2.92 -1.76
N LEU A 31 -17.84 -2.02 -2.25
CA LEU A 31 -18.31 -2.03 -3.63
C LEU A 31 -17.21 -1.64 -4.62
N PHE A 32 -16.40 -0.64 -4.28
CA PHE A 32 -15.23 -0.28 -5.08
C PHE A 32 -14.32 -1.50 -5.29
N VAL A 33 -13.95 -2.19 -4.21
CA VAL A 33 -13.11 -3.40 -4.26
C VAL A 33 -13.78 -4.50 -5.08
N ALA A 34 -15.09 -4.71 -4.94
CA ALA A 34 -15.82 -5.71 -5.72
C ALA A 34 -15.71 -5.46 -7.24
N PHE A 35 -16.06 -4.25 -7.70
CA PHE A 35 -16.03 -3.91 -9.11
C PHE A 35 -14.60 -3.86 -9.67
N TYR A 36 -13.67 -3.29 -8.89
CA TYR A 36 -12.28 -3.21 -9.29
C TYR A 36 -11.64 -4.60 -9.41
N ALA A 37 -11.78 -5.45 -8.39
CA ALA A 37 -11.24 -6.81 -8.42
C ALA A 37 -11.84 -7.62 -9.57
N ALA A 38 -13.16 -7.51 -9.81
CA ALA A 38 -13.81 -8.14 -10.96
C ALA A 38 -13.23 -7.66 -12.30
N GLY A 39 -13.01 -6.35 -12.45
CA GLY A 39 -12.39 -5.75 -13.63
C GLY A 39 -10.95 -6.24 -13.86
N VAL A 40 -10.13 -6.24 -12.80
CA VAL A 40 -8.75 -6.77 -12.86
C VAL A 40 -8.74 -8.25 -13.19
N THR A 41 -9.59 -9.06 -12.56
CA THR A 41 -9.69 -10.50 -12.86
C THR A 41 -10.11 -10.73 -14.31
N ALA A 42 -11.13 -10.04 -14.81
CA ALA A 42 -11.56 -10.16 -16.20
C ALA A 42 -10.43 -9.78 -17.18
N PHE A 43 -9.69 -8.70 -16.88
CA PHE A 43 -8.54 -8.26 -17.66
C PHE A 43 -7.40 -9.30 -17.67
N VAL A 44 -7.05 -9.86 -16.51
CA VAL A 44 -6.02 -10.90 -16.39
C VAL A 44 -6.43 -12.17 -17.14
N VAL A 45 -7.70 -12.59 -17.03
CA VAL A 45 -8.23 -13.74 -17.76
C VAL A 45 -8.17 -13.51 -19.27
N ALA A 46 -8.57 -12.33 -19.73
CA ALA A 46 -8.48 -11.97 -21.15
C ALA A 46 -7.03 -11.98 -21.63
N LEU A 47 -6.10 -11.40 -20.86
CA LEU A 47 -4.68 -11.42 -21.17
C LEU A 47 -4.14 -12.85 -21.31
N PHE A 48 -4.39 -13.71 -20.32
CA PHE A 48 -3.86 -15.08 -20.34
C PHE A 48 -4.44 -15.90 -21.47
N ARG A 49 -5.72 -15.69 -21.83
CA ARG A 49 -6.34 -16.34 -22.98
C ARG A 49 -5.77 -15.86 -24.31
N VAL A 50 -5.68 -14.54 -24.51
CA VAL A 50 -5.22 -13.94 -25.77
C VAL A 50 -3.73 -14.19 -26.01
N GLU A 51 -2.91 -14.10 -24.96
CA GLU A 51 -1.46 -14.25 -25.05
C GLU A 51 -1.01 -15.69 -24.73
N GLN A 52 -1.95 -16.61 -24.51
CA GLN A 52 -1.71 -18.03 -24.23
C GLN A 52 -0.69 -18.26 -23.10
N ILE A 53 -0.78 -17.45 -22.04
CA ILE A 53 0.09 -17.56 -20.87
C ILE A 53 -0.51 -18.61 -19.94
N ASP A 54 0.25 -19.66 -19.62
CA ASP A 54 -0.13 -20.61 -18.58
C ASP A 54 0.11 -19.98 -17.18
N PRO A 55 -0.96 -19.66 -16.42
CA PRO A 55 -0.83 -19.05 -15.09
C PRO A 55 -0.10 -19.97 -14.10
N TRP A 56 -0.24 -21.28 -14.26
CA TRP A 56 0.27 -22.26 -13.33
C TRP A 56 1.79 -22.37 -13.42
N VAL A 57 2.33 -22.31 -14.63
CA VAL A 57 3.77 -22.24 -14.86
C VAL A 57 4.37 -20.99 -14.22
N GLN A 58 3.70 -19.84 -14.36
CA GLN A 58 4.18 -18.59 -13.76
C GLN A 58 4.17 -18.65 -12.23
N LEU A 59 3.12 -19.22 -11.63
CA LEU A 59 2.99 -19.31 -10.18
C LEU A 59 3.97 -20.30 -9.54
N ARG A 60 4.21 -21.45 -10.19
CA ARG A 60 5.16 -22.47 -9.70
C ARG A 60 6.61 -22.07 -9.87
N ARG A 61 6.91 -21.13 -10.76
CA ARG A 61 8.28 -20.67 -11.01
C ARG A 61 8.86 -20.03 -9.75
N ARG A 62 9.89 -20.68 -9.18
CA ARG A 62 10.62 -20.22 -8.00
C ARG A 62 9.70 -19.87 -6.83
N TRP A 63 8.60 -20.60 -6.66
CA TRP A 63 7.55 -20.27 -5.70
C TRP A 63 8.10 -20.08 -4.27
N LEU A 64 9.03 -20.92 -3.82
CA LEU A 64 9.63 -20.80 -2.49
C LEU A 64 10.41 -19.48 -2.33
N GLY A 65 11.23 -19.12 -3.32
CA GLY A 65 11.91 -17.83 -3.36
C GLY A 65 10.93 -16.65 -3.44
N GLY A 66 9.80 -16.83 -4.13
CA GLY A 66 8.69 -15.90 -4.16
C GLY A 66 8.04 -15.69 -2.79
N VAL A 67 7.75 -16.77 -2.06
CA VAL A 67 7.18 -16.71 -0.70
C VAL A 67 8.15 -16.04 0.27
N VAL A 68 9.41 -16.47 0.30
CA VAL A 68 10.43 -15.88 1.19
C VAL A 68 10.66 -14.40 0.86
N GLY A 69 10.85 -14.07 -0.42
CA GLY A 69 11.05 -12.69 -0.85
C GLY A 69 9.82 -11.82 -0.61
N GLY A 70 8.63 -12.33 -0.86
CA GLY A 70 7.36 -11.64 -0.59
C GLY A 70 7.15 -11.38 0.90
N ALA A 71 7.47 -12.34 1.76
CA ALA A 71 7.39 -12.16 3.21
C ALA A 71 8.40 -11.10 3.71
N LEU A 72 9.64 -11.14 3.23
CA LEU A 72 10.67 -10.15 3.61
C LEU A 72 10.31 -8.74 3.14
N VAL A 73 9.88 -8.58 1.88
CA VAL A 73 9.46 -7.29 1.34
C VAL A 73 8.17 -6.80 2.04
N GLY A 74 7.21 -7.69 2.27
CA GLY A 74 5.99 -7.37 3.02
C GLY A 74 6.29 -6.92 4.46
N ALA A 75 7.22 -7.56 5.15
CA ALA A 75 7.66 -7.16 6.48
C ALA A 75 8.35 -5.78 6.48
N LEU A 76 9.18 -5.50 5.47
CA LEU A 76 9.79 -4.18 5.30
C LEU A 76 8.73 -3.09 5.11
N LEU A 77 7.74 -3.32 4.25
CA LEU A 77 6.66 -2.36 3.99
C LEU A 77 5.68 -2.25 5.16
N THR A 78 5.49 -3.31 5.94
CA THR A 78 4.71 -3.25 7.18
C THR A 78 5.30 -2.21 8.12
N ARG A 79 6.63 -2.08 8.22
CA ARG A 79 7.26 -1.03 9.04
C ARG A 79 6.92 0.38 8.56
N THR A 80 6.77 0.59 7.25
CA THR A 80 6.42 1.91 6.71
C THR A 80 4.94 2.24 6.94
N VAL A 81 4.06 1.23 7.00
CA VAL A 81 2.67 1.38 7.44
C VAL A 81 2.62 1.74 8.92
N LEU A 82 3.30 0.99 9.77
CA LEU A 82 3.29 1.18 11.23
C LEU A 82 3.93 2.51 11.67
N ALA A 83 4.78 3.11 10.84
CA ALA A 83 5.35 4.44 11.09
C ALA A 83 4.35 5.59 10.86
N GLN A 84 3.18 5.31 10.30
CA GLN A 84 2.13 6.30 10.08
C GLN A 84 1.25 6.44 11.32
N PRO A 85 0.49 7.55 11.48
CA PRO A 85 -0.48 7.65 12.56
C PRO A 85 -1.48 6.49 12.52
N ALA A 86 -1.74 5.87 13.67
CA ALA A 86 -2.73 4.80 13.80
C ALA A 86 -4.16 5.36 13.96
N SER A 87 -5.15 4.58 13.56
CA SER A 87 -6.56 4.81 13.88
C SER A 87 -7.16 3.56 14.51
N ALA A 88 -8.40 3.64 15.02
CA ALA A 88 -9.04 2.49 15.62
C ALA A 88 -9.30 1.41 14.55
N PRO A 89 -8.69 0.21 14.67
CA PRO A 89 -8.96 -0.86 13.72
C PRO A 89 -10.35 -1.47 13.96
N PRO A 90 -10.95 -2.11 12.94
CA PRO A 90 -12.12 -2.94 13.16
C PRO A 90 -11.80 -4.09 14.14
N ALA A 91 -12.81 -4.63 14.81
CA ALA A 91 -12.67 -5.71 15.78
C ALA A 91 -13.56 -6.92 15.43
N GLY A 92 -13.24 -8.09 16.00
CA GLY A 92 -14.06 -9.30 15.86
C GLY A 92 -14.29 -9.72 14.41
N GLY A 93 -15.55 -10.04 14.06
CA GLY A 93 -15.92 -10.44 12.69
C GLY A 93 -15.66 -9.37 11.63
N ALA A 94 -15.78 -8.08 11.99
CA ALA A 94 -15.48 -6.98 11.07
C ALA A 94 -13.98 -6.92 10.72
N LEU A 95 -13.10 -7.26 11.67
CA LEU A 95 -11.67 -7.37 11.40
C LEU A 95 -11.36 -8.50 10.43
N ALA A 96 -11.97 -9.67 10.64
CA ALA A 96 -11.79 -10.82 9.75
C ALA A 96 -12.24 -10.50 8.32
N TRP A 97 -13.41 -9.84 8.17
CA TRP A 97 -13.89 -9.37 6.87
C TRP A 97 -12.94 -8.34 6.25
N ALA A 98 -12.51 -7.32 7.00
CA ALA A 98 -11.60 -6.30 6.49
C ALA A 98 -10.24 -6.89 6.06
N LEU A 99 -9.71 -7.87 6.80
CA LEU A 99 -8.48 -8.58 6.43
C LEU A 99 -8.66 -9.39 5.16
N LEU A 100 -9.75 -10.15 5.04
CA LEU A 100 -10.04 -10.95 3.85
C LEU A 100 -10.26 -10.08 2.62
N TRP A 101 -11.06 -9.01 2.78
CA TRP A 101 -11.51 -8.18 1.68
C TRP A 101 -10.49 -7.10 1.29
N ASN A 102 -10.10 -6.24 2.24
CA ASN A 102 -9.16 -5.14 1.96
C ASN A 102 -7.69 -5.60 2.01
N GLY A 103 -7.34 -6.49 2.93
CA GLY A 103 -6.00 -7.08 2.99
C GLY A 103 -5.75 -8.08 1.86
N GLY A 104 -6.66 -9.04 1.72
CA GLY A 104 -6.55 -10.14 0.78
C GLY A 104 -6.98 -9.76 -0.64
N ALA A 105 -8.29 -9.64 -0.89
CA ALA A 105 -8.84 -9.48 -2.24
C ALA A 105 -8.34 -8.20 -2.93
N TYR A 106 -8.42 -7.07 -2.24
CA TYR A 106 -7.95 -5.78 -2.77
C TYR A 106 -6.42 -5.75 -2.95
N GLY A 107 -5.65 -6.17 -1.94
CA GLY A 107 -4.19 -6.25 -2.04
C GLY A 107 -3.70 -7.21 -3.13
N PHE A 108 -4.43 -8.30 -3.38
CA PHE A 108 -4.14 -9.23 -4.47
C PHE A 108 -4.44 -8.61 -5.84
N ALA A 109 -5.58 -7.92 -6.00
CA ALA A 109 -5.93 -7.23 -7.23
C ALA A 109 -4.92 -6.13 -7.57
N ASP A 110 -4.52 -5.32 -6.58
CA ASP A 110 -3.48 -4.30 -6.75
C ASP A 110 -2.12 -4.93 -7.09
N GLY A 111 -1.71 -5.97 -6.35
CA GLY A 111 -0.46 -6.68 -6.65
C GLY A 111 -0.42 -7.26 -8.07
N LEU A 112 -1.56 -7.75 -8.58
CA LEU A 112 -1.68 -8.21 -9.96
C LEU A 112 -1.53 -7.05 -10.95
N LEU A 113 -2.37 -6.02 -10.82
CA LEU A 113 -2.47 -4.94 -11.80
C LEU A 113 -1.20 -4.09 -11.82
N LEU A 114 -0.72 -3.69 -10.65
CA LEU A 114 0.33 -2.68 -10.49
C LEU A 114 1.74 -3.28 -10.63
N ASN A 115 1.94 -4.54 -10.21
CA ASN A 115 3.27 -5.16 -10.16
C ASN A 115 3.42 -6.35 -11.12
N VAL A 116 2.56 -7.37 -11.00
CA VAL A 116 2.76 -8.63 -11.74
C VAL A 116 2.57 -8.44 -13.24
N LEU A 117 1.47 -7.82 -13.66
CA LEU A 117 1.13 -7.69 -15.07
C LEU A 117 2.19 -6.93 -15.88
N PRO A 118 2.65 -5.73 -15.48
CA PRO A 118 3.64 -4.99 -16.25
C PRO A 118 4.97 -5.74 -16.36
N VAL A 119 5.40 -6.42 -15.27
CA VAL A 119 6.62 -7.23 -15.28
C VAL A 119 6.48 -8.45 -16.19
N LEU A 120 5.37 -9.17 -16.10
CA LEU A 120 5.12 -10.33 -16.95
C LEU A 120 5.12 -9.94 -18.43
N LEU A 121 4.43 -8.86 -18.79
CA LEU A 121 4.29 -8.37 -20.16
C LEU A 121 5.60 -7.89 -20.78
N VAL A 122 6.45 -7.21 -19.99
CA VAL A 122 7.68 -6.58 -20.50
C VAL A 122 8.89 -7.50 -20.35
N TYR A 123 9.08 -8.08 -19.17
CA TYR A 123 10.25 -8.88 -18.80
C TYR A 123 9.96 -10.39 -18.93
N GLY A 124 8.83 -10.87 -18.42
CA GLY A 124 8.49 -12.30 -18.38
C GLY A 124 8.37 -12.96 -19.76
N ARG A 125 8.03 -12.17 -20.79
CA ARG A 125 7.92 -12.62 -22.19
C ARG A 125 9.25 -12.70 -22.96
N ARG A 126 10.36 -12.28 -22.35
CA ARG A 126 11.64 -12.29 -23.05
C ARG A 126 12.17 -13.71 -23.19
N PRO A 127 12.76 -14.08 -24.35
CA PRO A 127 13.38 -15.38 -24.51
C PRO A 127 14.44 -15.61 -23.43
N ALA A 128 14.50 -16.83 -22.89
CA ALA A 128 15.45 -17.18 -21.84
C ALA A 128 16.90 -16.88 -22.26
N GLY A 129 17.25 -17.13 -23.53
CA GLY A 129 18.56 -16.82 -24.10
C GLY A 129 18.93 -15.34 -24.02
N GLU A 130 17.97 -14.44 -24.24
CA GLU A 130 18.20 -12.99 -24.14
C GLU A 130 18.51 -12.58 -22.68
N LEU A 131 17.79 -13.17 -21.71
CA LEU A 131 17.96 -12.88 -20.29
C LEU A 131 19.20 -13.54 -19.65
N ARG A 132 19.93 -14.39 -20.38
CA ARG A 132 21.22 -14.94 -19.92
C ARG A 132 22.30 -13.86 -19.83
N HIS A 133 22.22 -12.85 -20.70
CA HIS A 133 23.16 -11.73 -20.68
C HIS A 133 22.75 -10.71 -19.62
N ALA A 134 23.67 -10.39 -18.71
CA ALA A 134 23.39 -9.50 -17.58
C ALA A 134 22.89 -8.11 -18.03
N GLY A 135 23.47 -7.55 -19.10
CA GLY A 135 23.05 -6.25 -19.64
C GLY A 135 21.61 -6.24 -20.15
N HIS A 136 21.21 -7.25 -20.93
CA HIS A 136 19.83 -7.38 -21.41
C HIS A 136 18.86 -7.64 -20.26
N ARG A 137 19.26 -8.47 -19.29
CA ARG A 137 18.46 -8.73 -18.08
C ARG A 137 18.18 -7.44 -17.32
N TRP A 138 19.20 -6.63 -17.05
CA TRP A 138 19.02 -5.34 -16.37
C TRP A 138 18.21 -4.35 -17.18
N ARG A 139 18.45 -4.25 -18.48
CA ARG A 139 17.66 -3.39 -19.38
C ARG A 139 16.17 -3.71 -19.29
N TRP A 140 15.79 -4.98 -19.46
CA TRP A 140 14.39 -5.36 -19.41
C TRP A 140 13.79 -5.25 -18.01
N ALA A 141 14.57 -5.52 -16.96
CA ALA A 141 14.14 -5.33 -15.59
C ALA A 141 13.78 -3.86 -15.33
N LEU A 142 14.64 -2.91 -15.75
CA LEU A 142 14.39 -1.47 -15.61
C LEU A 142 13.19 -0.99 -16.44
N ILE A 143 13.05 -1.45 -17.69
CA ILE A 143 11.88 -1.10 -18.52
C ILE A 143 10.60 -1.63 -17.87
N SER A 144 10.63 -2.85 -17.31
CA SER A 144 9.47 -3.44 -16.66
C SER A 144 9.11 -2.76 -15.34
N LEU A 145 10.11 -2.29 -14.59
CA LEU A 145 9.91 -1.45 -13.42
C LEU A 145 9.25 -0.13 -13.83
N GLY A 146 9.75 0.54 -14.87
CA GLY A 146 9.13 1.75 -15.42
C GLY A 146 7.67 1.53 -15.86
N ALA A 147 7.37 0.41 -16.50
CA ALA A 147 5.99 0.04 -16.86
C ALA A 147 5.09 -0.16 -15.63
N SER A 148 5.60 -0.81 -14.58
CA SER A 148 4.90 -0.96 -13.30
C SER A 148 4.62 0.37 -12.62
N LEU A 149 5.60 1.28 -12.59
CA LEU A 149 5.43 2.61 -12.03
C LEU A 149 4.47 3.47 -12.85
N PHE A 150 4.45 3.33 -14.17
CA PHE A 150 3.47 4.00 -15.02
C PHE A 150 2.03 3.57 -14.69
N VAL A 151 1.77 2.26 -14.59
CA VAL A 151 0.45 1.74 -14.21
C VAL A 151 0.09 2.15 -12.77
N THR A 152 1.06 2.11 -11.85
CA THR A 152 0.88 2.58 -10.46
C THR A 152 0.48 4.05 -10.41
N ALA A 153 1.19 4.91 -11.16
CA ALA A 153 0.90 6.34 -11.21
C ALA A 153 -0.49 6.59 -11.79
N ALA A 154 -0.84 5.94 -12.89
CA ALA A 154 -2.16 6.06 -13.51
C ALA A 154 -3.28 5.63 -12.55
N TYR A 155 -3.14 4.48 -11.89
CA TYR A 155 -4.10 4.01 -10.90
C TYR A 155 -4.30 5.03 -9.77
N HIS A 156 -3.21 5.51 -9.16
CA HIS A 156 -3.32 6.42 -8.02
C HIS A 156 -3.79 7.82 -8.42
N LEU A 157 -3.40 8.34 -9.59
CA LEU A 157 -3.85 9.64 -10.09
C LEU A 157 -5.37 9.73 -10.31
N GLY A 158 -6.06 8.60 -10.48
CA GLY A 158 -7.52 8.59 -10.55
C GLY A 158 -8.19 8.91 -9.21
N PHE A 159 -7.51 8.75 -8.08
CA PHE A 159 -7.98 9.21 -6.77
C PHE A 159 -7.64 10.69 -6.56
N ALA A 160 -8.57 11.47 -6.02
CA ALA A 160 -8.36 12.90 -5.78
C ALA A 160 -7.26 13.18 -4.74
N GLU A 161 -7.05 12.26 -3.80
CA GLU A 161 -6.16 12.35 -2.65
C GLU A 161 -4.68 12.13 -3.01
N PHE A 162 -4.40 11.41 -4.10
CA PHE A 162 -3.04 11.04 -4.50
C PHE A 162 -2.43 11.99 -5.53
N ARG A 163 -2.77 13.29 -5.45
CA ARG A 163 -2.22 14.33 -6.32
C ARG A 163 -0.98 14.98 -5.70
N GLY A 164 -0.06 15.42 -6.54
CA GLY A 164 1.20 16.06 -6.10
C GLY A 164 2.08 15.11 -5.27
N GLY A 165 2.58 15.58 -4.13
CA GLY A 165 3.51 14.83 -3.28
C GLY A 165 2.93 13.54 -2.69
N ALA A 166 1.60 13.44 -2.55
CA ALA A 166 0.93 12.24 -2.05
C ALA A 166 1.12 11.01 -2.96
N LEU A 167 1.45 11.21 -4.24
CA LEU A 167 1.75 10.14 -5.18
C LEU A 167 3.07 9.42 -4.87
N LEU A 168 3.99 10.04 -4.13
CA LEU A 168 5.33 9.48 -3.91
C LEU A 168 5.31 8.20 -3.08
N ALA A 169 4.49 8.15 -2.02
CA ALA A 169 4.40 6.98 -1.15
C ALA A 169 4.01 5.69 -1.90
N PRO A 170 2.92 5.65 -2.69
CA PRO A 170 2.57 4.45 -3.46
C PRO A 170 3.59 4.11 -4.56
N ILE A 171 4.26 5.11 -5.16
CA ILE A 171 5.31 4.88 -6.15
C ILE A 171 6.53 4.20 -5.52
N ILE A 172 6.97 4.66 -4.35
CA ILE A 172 8.09 4.05 -3.61
C ILE A 172 7.70 2.63 -3.17
N GLY A 173 6.52 2.45 -2.59
CA GLY A 173 6.03 1.13 -2.17
C GLY A 173 6.02 0.14 -3.33
N ASN A 174 5.40 0.51 -4.46
CA ASN A 174 5.36 -0.35 -5.65
C ASN A 174 6.73 -0.57 -6.31
N THR A 175 7.67 0.38 -6.20
CA THR A 175 9.05 0.17 -6.63
C THR A 175 9.68 -0.99 -5.86
N ILE A 176 9.53 -1.01 -4.53
CA ILE A 176 10.09 -2.05 -3.66
C ILE A 176 9.42 -3.41 -3.96
N ILE A 177 8.09 -3.44 -4.08
CA ILE A 177 7.32 -4.66 -4.39
C ILE A 177 7.74 -5.24 -5.75
N THR A 178 7.79 -4.41 -6.79
CA THR A 178 8.18 -4.82 -8.14
C THR A 178 9.64 -5.28 -8.20
N ALA A 179 10.55 -4.61 -7.47
CA ALA A 179 11.92 -5.07 -7.32
C ALA A 179 11.99 -6.46 -6.66
N GLY A 180 11.16 -6.72 -5.64
CA GLY A 180 11.02 -8.05 -5.03
C GLY A 180 10.63 -9.14 -6.03
N TYR A 181 9.67 -8.86 -6.92
CA TYR A 181 9.36 -9.77 -8.03
C TYR A 181 10.56 -9.96 -8.95
N LEU A 182 11.20 -8.90 -9.44
CA LEU A 182 12.32 -9.00 -10.38
C LEU A 182 13.52 -9.78 -9.80
N LEU A 183 13.83 -9.57 -8.51
CA LEU A 183 14.93 -10.25 -7.82
C LEU A 183 14.66 -11.73 -7.58
N THR A 184 13.44 -12.08 -7.15
CA THR A 184 13.06 -13.49 -6.92
C THR A 184 12.78 -14.23 -8.23
N GLY A 185 12.32 -13.50 -9.25
CA GLY A 185 11.79 -14.06 -10.49
C GLY A 185 10.45 -14.76 -10.31
N SER A 186 9.68 -14.43 -9.27
CA SER A 186 8.38 -15.05 -8.96
C SER A 186 7.28 -14.02 -8.69
N PRO A 187 6.12 -14.10 -9.37
CA PRO A 187 5.01 -13.16 -9.15
C PRO A 187 4.43 -13.26 -7.73
N VAL A 188 4.62 -14.40 -7.07
CA VAL A 188 4.22 -14.63 -5.66
C VAL A 188 4.84 -13.59 -4.73
N ALA A 189 6.08 -13.15 -4.99
CA ALA A 189 6.73 -12.14 -4.16
C ALA A 189 5.97 -10.81 -4.15
N ALA A 190 5.56 -10.33 -5.33
CA ALA A 190 4.78 -9.11 -5.45
C ALA A 190 3.40 -9.25 -4.80
N LEU A 191 2.67 -10.33 -5.11
CA LEU A 191 1.32 -10.55 -4.57
C LEU A 191 1.33 -10.64 -3.05
N LEU A 192 2.21 -11.46 -2.48
CA LEU A 192 2.28 -11.67 -1.04
C LEU A 192 2.70 -10.38 -0.32
N SER A 193 3.72 -9.67 -0.82
CA SER A 193 4.15 -8.41 -0.19
C SER A 193 3.07 -7.34 -0.23
N HIS A 194 2.32 -7.23 -1.33
CA HIS A 194 1.20 -6.29 -1.46
C HIS A 194 0.07 -6.63 -0.48
N MET A 195 -0.36 -7.90 -0.43
CA MET A 195 -1.39 -8.36 0.51
C MET A 195 -0.98 -8.15 1.97
N VAL A 196 0.27 -8.44 2.33
CA VAL A 196 0.80 -8.21 3.69
C VAL A 196 0.78 -6.72 4.04
N MET A 197 1.19 -5.84 3.13
CA MET A 197 1.15 -4.39 3.34
C MET A 197 -0.30 -3.89 3.56
N HIS A 198 -1.28 -4.36 2.79
CA HIS A 198 -2.69 -3.99 3.01
C HIS A 198 -3.25 -4.59 4.30
N GLY A 199 -2.89 -5.83 4.64
CA GLY A 199 -3.26 -6.45 5.92
C GLY A 199 -2.72 -5.64 7.11
N ALA A 200 -1.48 -5.17 7.02
CA ALA A 200 -0.91 -4.26 8.02
C ALA A 200 -1.70 -2.95 8.13
N ALA A 201 -2.13 -2.35 7.01
CA ALA A 201 -2.94 -1.14 7.02
C ALA A 201 -4.32 -1.36 7.67
N VAL A 202 -4.94 -2.52 7.47
CA VAL A 202 -6.19 -2.90 8.13
C VAL A 202 -6.00 -2.97 9.66
N ILE A 203 -4.93 -3.64 10.10
CA ILE A 203 -4.63 -3.82 11.54
C ILE A 203 -4.25 -2.50 12.21
N HIS A 204 -3.57 -1.61 11.49
CA HIS A 204 -3.15 -0.29 11.99
C HIS A 204 -4.28 0.76 11.98
N GLY A 205 -5.43 0.40 11.41
CA GLY A 205 -6.55 1.30 11.20
C GLY A 205 -6.37 2.12 9.92
N MET A 206 -7.31 1.96 8.98
CA MET A 206 -7.12 2.48 7.63
C MET A 206 -7.32 3.99 7.52
N ASP A 207 -8.12 4.62 8.39
CA ASP A 207 -8.55 6.02 8.27
C ASP A 207 -7.43 7.08 8.30
N THR A 208 -6.27 6.69 8.82
CA THR A 208 -5.08 7.54 8.97
C THR A 208 -3.89 7.05 8.16
N THR A 209 -4.01 5.93 7.46
CA THR A 209 -2.94 5.42 6.60
C THR A 209 -3.00 6.05 5.21
N VAL A 210 -1.86 6.43 4.64
CA VAL A 210 -1.73 6.97 3.28
C VAL A 210 -2.20 5.98 2.23
N GLN A 211 -2.21 4.68 2.54
CA GLN A 211 -2.77 3.61 1.72
C GLN A 211 -4.30 3.64 1.61
N TRP A 212 -4.96 4.61 2.27
CA TRP A 212 -6.42 4.70 2.33
C TRP A 212 -6.97 5.94 1.63
N THR A 213 -7.80 5.71 0.62
CA THR A 213 -8.67 6.72 0.02
C THR A 213 -9.85 6.98 0.96
N ARG A 214 -9.90 8.16 1.59
CA ARG A 214 -11.12 8.66 2.24
C ARG A 214 -12.13 9.03 1.16
N ALA A 215 -12.88 8.06 0.65
CA ALA A 215 -14.20 8.36 0.12
C ALA A 215 -14.95 9.05 1.27
N ARG A 216 -15.15 10.37 1.18
CA ARG A 216 -15.74 11.17 2.25
C ARG A 216 -17.12 10.61 2.55
N VAL A 217 -17.20 9.73 3.54
CA VAL A 217 -18.41 9.60 4.35
C VAL A 217 -18.64 11.01 4.87
N GLY A 218 -19.82 11.57 4.62
CA GLY A 218 -20.24 12.91 5.01
C GLY A 218 -20.34 13.10 6.52
N VAL A 219 -19.31 12.68 7.26
CA VAL A 219 -19.02 13.14 8.62
C VAL A 219 -18.53 14.56 8.43
N THR A 220 -19.46 15.50 8.51
CA THR A 220 -19.17 16.89 8.87
C THR A 220 -18.12 16.81 9.97
N LEU A 221 -16.90 17.29 9.70
CA LEU A 221 -15.87 17.40 10.71
C LEU A 221 -16.50 18.21 11.84
N GLN A 222 -16.98 17.52 12.87
CA GLN A 222 -17.40 18.15 14.09
C GLN A 222 -16.13 18.88 14.55
N PRO A 223 -16.15 20.21 14.64
CA PRO A 223 -14.96 20.97 14.98
C PRO A 223 -14.39 20.34 16.25
N PRO A 224 -13.05 20.19 16.34
CA PRO A 224 -12.43 19.55 17.49
C PRO A 224 -13.06 20.14 18.73
N HIS A 225 -13.68 19.30 19.55
CA HIS A 225 -14.15 19.72 20.85
C HIS A 225 -12.97 20.47 21.48
N PRO A 226 -13.15 21.74 21.89
CA PRO A 226 -12.07 22.50 22.49
C PRO A 226 -11.53 21.62 23.61
N TYR A 227 -10.23 21.27 23.49
CA TYR A 227 -9.54 20.54 24.54
C TYR A 227 -9.94 21.19 25.85
N PRO A 228 -10.46 20.43 26.84
CA PRO A 228 -10.69 21.00 28.16
C PRO A 228 -9.35 21.60 28.57
N SER A 229 -9.35 22.93 28.72
CA SER A 229 -8.18 23.65 29.19
C SER A 229 -7.69 22.93 30.44
N PRO A 230 -6.37 22.67 30.57
CA PRO A 230 -5.84 22.09 31.78
C PRO A 230 -6.27 23.02 32.91
N ARG A 231 -7.24 22.58 33.72
CA ARG A 231 -7.58 23.28 34.95
C ARG A 231 -6.29 23.27 35.75
N CYS A 232 -5.64 24.43 35.83
CA CYS A 232 -4.66 24.71 36.86
C CYS A 232 -5.31 24.35 38.19
N ARG A 233 -5.01 23.16 38.67
CA ARG A 233 -5.28 22.77 40.04
C ARG A 233 -4.31 23.62 40.84
N SER A 234 -4.79 24.76 41.31
CA SER A 234 -4.11 25.58 42.31
C SER A 234 -3.97 24.72 43.57
N ASN A 235 -2.89 23.95 43.64
CA ASN A 235 -2.45 23.36 44.88
C ASN A 235 -2.13 24.53 45.81
N GLY A 236 -2.99 24.75 46.80
CA GLY A 236 -2.73 25.64 47.92
C GLY A 236 -1.46 25.17 48.62
N MET A 237 -0.35 25.84 48.32
CA MET A 237 0.89 25.70 49.05
C MET A 237 0.74 26.56 50.31
N GLN A 238 0.30 25.94 51.40
CA GLN A 238 0.41 26.51 52.74
C GLN A 238 1.89 26.76 53.03
N GLN A 239 2.29 28.03 52.98
CA GLN A 239 3.57 28.50 53.51
C GLN A 239 3.56 28.32 55.03
N HIS A 240 4.20 27.25 55.51
CA HIS A 240 4.65 27.17 56.88
C HIS A 240 5.99 27.90 57.01
N SER A 241 5.91 29.16 57.42
CA SER A 241 7.02 29.96 57.92
C SER A 241 7.63 29.28 59.15
N ARG A 242 8.86 28.78 59.02
CA ARG A 242 9.72 28.46 60.17
C ARG A 242 10.73 29.59 60.34
N SER A 243 10.50 30.36 61.38
CA SER A 243 11.39 31.36 61.95
C SER A 243 12.70 30.68 62.39
N PHE A 244 13.83 31.07 61.80
CA PHE A 244 15.14 30.78 62.35
C PHE A 244 15.52 31.91 63.31
N HIS A 245 15.45 31.63 64.61
CA HIS A 245 16.09 32.43 65.64
C HIS A 245 17.57 32.04 65.75
N GLY A 246 18.39 33.06 66.01
CA GLY A 246 19.83 33.03 65.84
C GLY A 246 20.59 32.22 66.90
N PHE A 247 21.89 32.13 66.68
CA PHE A 247 22.85 32.06 67.78
C PHE A 247 24.15 32.76 67.36
N SER A 248 24.48 33.78 68.15
CA SER A 248 25.74 34.51 68.22
C SER A 248 26.67 33.81 69.23
N LYS A 249 27.98 33.82 68.95
CA LYS A 249 29.12 33.79 69.91
C LYS A 249 30.39 33.94 69.06
N SER A 250 31.01 35.12 69.02
CA SER A 250 31.94 35.71 70.00
C SER A 250 33.27 34.97 70.09
N THR A 251 34.28 35.75 69.72
CA THR A 251 35.74 35.64 69.81
C THR A 251 36.29 35.16 71.15
N ALA A 252 37.43 34.47 71.06
CA ALA A 252 38.64 34.73 71.85
C ALA A 252 39.85 34.45 70.94
#